data_AF-A0A351C6X4-F1
#
_entry.id   AF-A0A351C6X4-F1
#
_cell.length_a   1.000
_cell.length_b   1.000
_cell.length_c   1.000
_cell.angle_alpha   90.00
_cell.angle_beta   90.00
_cell.angle_gamma   90.00
#
_symmetry.space_group_name_H-M   'P 1'
#
loop_
_entity.id
_entity.type
_entity.pdbx_description
1 polymer ?
#
loop_
_entity_poly.entity_id
_entity_poly.type
_entity_poly.pdbx_seq_one_letter_code
_entity_poly.pdbx_strand_id
1 'polypeptide(L)'
;MNREVESFLIKVLANMLNQKLQSLFVALVMIAVVSGCSNGKEYPVASYVTGTLKVRAEVDSTDTFEGFRISVLTQTEGNVDTLGTAVTVTGGHFEMMVYAPDEGIYPIVVERSGASLSLDDFVAVNGDTVQVSGTFPLGTRPLRVVSAENAAWSAYKNSKATHNDQMVTLLEAGGYTTDDIGRVNAQTATILWSIQNTYPSTMGGAISMAESVVMSEGWDDTVVLERYPQVGYDNSSIVAVVRAARRSIARVTGQDSAIAMLNRYLNLVPSEKEAEILSEKVMAFADSLQTERAVATASQLRMEYPESEWSSWASRATYDLENLQPGMAAPGWSLTSR
;
A
#
# COMPACT_ATOMS: atom_id res chain seq x y z
N MET A 1 -43.12 63.17 41.82
CA MET A 1 -41.69 63.10 41.47
C MET A 1 -41.07 61.69 41.59
N ASN A 2 -41.75 60.65 42.12
CA ASN A 2 -41.17 59.30 42.24
C ASN A 2 -41.48 58.32 41.09
N ARG A 3 -42.57 58.48 40.33
CA ARG A 3 -42.93 57.53 39.24
C ARG A 3 -42.09 57.68 37.96
N GLU A 4 -41.56 58.87 37.69
CA GLU A 4 -40.74 59.08 36.48
C GLU A 4 -39.31 58.54 36.65
N VAL A 5 -38.78 58.53 37.87
CA VAL A 5 -37.44 58.01 38.17
C VAL A 5 -37.42 56.48 38.10
N GLU A 6 -38.46 55.79 38.58
CA GLU A 6 -38.57 54.32 38.44
C GLU A 6 -38.73 53.89 36.98
N SER A 7 -39.54 54.60 36.19
CA SER A 7 -39.74 54.32 34.77
C SER A 7 -38.45 54.52 33.95
N PHE A 8 -37.65 55.52 34.31
CA PHE A 8 -36.35 55.78 33.68
C PHE A 8 -35.32 54.69 34.03
N LEU A 9 -35.23 54.28 35.30
CA LEU A 9 -34.32 53.22 35.74
C LEU A 9 -34.64 51.85 35.12
N ILE A 10 -35.92 51.49 34.99
CA ILE A 10 -36.33 50.23 34.35
C ILE A 10 -35.97 50.24 32.86
N LYS A 11 -36.19 51.35 32.15
CA LYS A 11 -35.83 51.47 30.72
C LYS A 11 -34.33 51.42 30.51
N VAL A 12 -33.54 52.04 31.39
CA VAL A 12 -32.07 52.05 31.32
C VAL A 12 -31.50 50.65 31.62
N LEU A 13 -32.03 49.94 32.62
CA LEU A 13 -31.65 48.56 32.91
C LEU A 13 -32.04 47.59 31.78
N ALA A 14 -33.24 47.76 31.19
CA ALA A 14 -33.67 46.94 30.06
C ALA A 14 -32.79 47.16 28.82
N ASN A 15 -32.41 48.40 28.50
CA ASN A 15 -31.49 48.69 27.39
C ASN A 15 -30.08 48.16 27.64
N MET A 16 -29.56 48.27 28.87
CA MET A 16 -28.25 47.70 29.21
C MET A 16 -28.24 46.17 29.17
N LEU A 17 -29.33 45.52 29.56
CA LEU A 17 -29.45 44.05 29.46
C LEU A 17 -29.53 43.60 27.99
N ASN A 18 -30.28 44.32 27.15
CA ASN A 18 -30.41 44.02 25.72
C ASN A 18 -29.09 44.26 24.97
N GLN A 19 -28.34 45.30 25.32
CA GLN A 19 -27.04 45.60 24.73
C GLN A 19 -25.98 44.56 25.14
N LYS A 20 -26.01 44.07 26.38
CA LYS A 20 -25.16 42.95 26.84
C LYS A 20 -25.55 41.61 26.22
N LEU A 21 -26.84 41.32 26.03
CA LEU A 21 -27.28 40.12 25.31
C LEU A 21 -26.90 40.16 23.83
N GLN A 22 -27.04 41.31 23.17
CA GLN A 22 -26.64 41.48 21.76
C GLN A 22 -25.13 41.33 21.59
N SER A 23 -24.31 41.87 22.50
CA SER A 23 -22.86 41.71 22.43
C SER A 23 -22.40 40.27 22.75
N LEU A 24 -23.12 39.55 23.64
CA LEU A 24 -22.87 38.12 23.87
C LEU A 24 -23.25 37.26 22.65
N PHE A 25 -24.35 37.59 21.97
CA PHE A 25 -24.81 36.86 20.79
C PHE A 25 -23.89 37.10 19.58
N VAL A 26 -23.39 38.33 19.38
CA VAL A 26 -22.41 38.64 18.34
C VAL A 26 -21.08 37.93 18.61
N ALA A 27 -20.62 37.85 19.87
CA ALA A 27 -19.43 37.09 20.22
C ALA A 27 -19.60 35.57 20.00
N LEU A 28 -20.78 35.02 20.33
CA LEU A 28 -21.07 33.59 20.13
C LEU A 28 -21.17 33.22 18.63
N VAL A 29 -21.77 34.09 17.81
CA VAL A 29 -21.85 33.90 16.35
C VAL A 29 -20.48 34.10 15.69
N MET A 30 -19.64 35.02 16.19
CA MET A 30 -18.27 35.19 15.68
C MET A 30 -17.37 34.00 16.04
N ILE A 31 -17.55 33.36 17.20
CA ILE A 31 -16.86 32.11 17.56
C ILE A 31 -17.34 30.93 16.69
N ALA A 32 -18.62 30.86 16.35
CA ALA A 32 -19.17 29.81 15.49
C ALA A 32 -18.72 29.91 14.02
N VAL A 33 -18.37 31.10 13.53
CA VAL A 33 -17.91 31.31 12.15
C VAL A 33 -16.42 30.99 11.95
N VAL A 34 -15.61 30.94 13.03
CA VAL A 34 -14.18 30.57 12.94
C VAL A 34 -13.96 29.04 12.98
N SER A 35 -14.94 28.26 13.42
CA SER A 35 -14.88 26.78 13.41
C SER A 35 -15.27 26.14 12.07
N GLY A 36 -15.45 26.94 11.02
CA GLY A 36 -15.84 26.47 9.67
C GLY A 36 -14.70 26.35 8.66
N CYS A 37 -13.44 26.39 9.10
CA CYS A 37 -12.27 26.28 8.21
C CYS A 37 -11.65 24.87 8.29
N SER A 38 -11.56 24.25 7.12
CA SER A 38 -10.95 22.97 6.74
C SER A 38 -11.60 21.69 7.28
N ASN A 39 -12.59 21.20 6.54
CA ASN A 39 -12.68 19.75 6.27
C ASN A 39 -11.50 19.35 5.36
N GLY A 40 -10.26 19.54 5.83
CA GLY A 40 -9.13 18.84 5.26
C GLY A 40 -9.39 17.37 5.52
N LYS A 41 -9.40 16.53 4.48
CA LYS A 41 -9.41 15.08 4.68
C LYS A 41 -8.21 14.78 5.58
N GLU A 42 -8.49 14.39 6.83
CA GLU A 42 -7.43 14.00 7.75
C GLU A 42 -6.92 12.65 7.27
N TYR A 43 -5.85 12.72 6.49
CA TYR A 43 -5.17 11.54 5.99
C TYR A 43 -4.56 10.78 7.17
N PRO A 44 -4.79 9.45 7.28
CA PRO A 44 -4.40 8.68 8.46
C PRO A 44 -2.89 8.48 8.57
N VAL A 45 -2.15 8.61 7.46
CA VAL A 45 -0.69 8.50 7.44
C VAL A 45 -0.05 9.87 7.47
N ALA A 46 0.80 10.11 8.46
CA ALA A 46 1.61 11.32 8.56
C ALA A 46 3.09 10.96 8.71
N SER A 47 3.94 11.45 7.80
CA SER A 47 5.40 11.31 7.89
C SER A 47 6.06 12.68 7.96
N TYR A 48 7.06 12.83 8.84
CA TYR A 48 7.83 14.08 8.95
C TYR A 48 9.08 13.99 8.07
N VAL A 49 9.25 14.95 7.17
CA VAL A 49 10.35 14.96 6.21
C VAL A 49 11.22 16.19 6.43
N THR A 50 12.52 15.96 6.53
CA THR A 50 13.53 17.02 6.63
C THR A 50 14.63 16.77 5.62
N GLY A 51 15.38 17.80 5.24
CA GLY A 51 16.44 17.56 4.28
C GLY A 51 17.34 18.74 3.97
N THR A 52 18.31 18.45 3.10
CA THR A 52 19.23 19.45 2.56
C THR A 52 19.56 19.16 1.11
N LEU A 53 19.28 20.13 0.23
CA LEU A 53 19.64 20.07 -1.18
C LEU A 53 20.71 21.13 -1.47
N LYS A 54 21.71 20.75 -2.26
CA LYS A 54 22.83 21.62 -2.65
C LYS A 54 23.02 21.59 -4.15
N VAL A 55 23.78 22.56 -4.66
CA VAL A 55 24.32 22.55 -6.02
C VAL A 55 25.82 22.35 -5.94
N ARG A 56 26.38 21.64 -6.91
CA ARG A 56 27.82 21.51 -7.07
C ARG A 56 28.46 22.87 -7.33
N ALA A 57 29.59 23.15 -6.68
CA ALA A 57 30.28 24.43 -6.79
C ALA A 57 30.72 24.76 -8.23
N GLU A 58 30.91 23.74 -9.08
CA GLU A 58 31.24 23.91 -10.50
C GLU A 58 30.06 24.43 -11.34
N VAL A 59 28.83 24.29 -10.85
CA VAL A 59 27.59 24.74 -11.52
C VAL A 59 27.12 26.07 -10.95
N ASP A 60 27.21 26.22 -9.63
CA ASP A 60 26.76 27.41 -8.91
C ASP A 60 27.67 27.65 -7.70
N SER A 61 28.34 28.81 -7.68
CA SER A 61 29.30 29.18 -6.63
C SER A 61 28.76 30.26 -5.69
N THR A 62 27.46 30.55 -5.73
CA THR A 62 26.85 31.57 -4.86
C THR A 62 26.71 31.12 -3.40
N ASP A 63 26.90 29.83 -3.13
CA ASP A 63 26.56 29.17 -1.86
C ASP A 63 25.11 29.43 -1.40
N THR A 64 24.22 29.79 -2.34
CA THR A 64 22.78 29.95 -2.11
C THR A 64 22.00 28.79 -2.73
N PHE A 65 21.43 27.94 -1.88
CA PHE A 65 20.71 26.73 -2.29
C PHE A 65 19.19 26.86 -2.10
N GLU A 66 18.67 28.08 -2.19
CA GLU A 66 17.23 28.35 -2.14
C GLU A 66 16.51 28.00 -3.44
N GLY A 67 15.19 27.82 -3.31
CA GLY A 67 14.28 27.71 -4.45
C GLY A 67 14.13 26.31 -5.05
N PHE A 68 14.70 25.28 -4.41
CA PHE A 68 14.30 23.91 -4.72
C PHE A 68 12.93 23.65 -4.13
N ARG A 69 11.97 23.22 -4.94
CA ARG A 69 10.68 22.72 -4.49
C ARG A 69 10.77 21.21 -4.36
N ILE A 70 10.38 20.69 -3.21
CA ILE A 70 10.24 19.26 -2.95
C ILE A 70 8.74 18.99 -2.80
N SER A 71 8.24 17.98 -3.51
CA SER A 71 6.83 17.61 -3.46
C SER A 71 6.70 16.09 -3.42
N VAL A 72 5.88 15.58 -2.51
CA VAL A 72 5.39 14.19 -2.56
C VAL A 72 4.00 14.21 -3.15
N LEU A 73 3.77 13.35 -4.14
CA LEU A 73 2.53 13.34 -4.92
C LEU A 73 1.79 12.02 -4.74
N THR A 74 0.48 12.03 -4.97
CA THR A 74 -0.31 10.83 -5.22
C THR A 74 -0.83 10.84 -6.64
N GLN A 75 -1.07 9.66 -7.20
CA GLN A 75 -1.76 9.49 -8.46
C GLN A 75 -2.92 8.52 -8.25
N THR A 76 -4.13 9.04 -8.11
CA THR A 76 -5.35 8.23 -7.98
C THR A 76 -6.26 8.54 -9.15
N GLU A 77 -6.61 7.52 -9.94
CA GLU A 77 -7.56 7.62 -11.06
C GLU A 77 -7.23 8.73 -12.09
N GLY A 78 -5.93 8.98 -12.31
CA GLY A 78 -5.47 10.01 -13.25
C GLY A 78 -5.44 11.44 -12.70
N ASN A 79 -5.89 11.65 -11.45
CA ASN A 79 -5.69 12.92 -10.74
C ASN A 79 -4.38 12.87 -9.95
N VAL A 80 -3.56 13.90 -10.13
CA VAL A 80 -2.34 14.11 -9.35
C VAL A 80 -2.66 15.09 -8.22
N ASP A 81 -2.45 14.67 -6.98
CA ASP A 81 -2.60 15.52 -5.79
C ASP A 81 -1.28 15.60 -5.02
N THR A 82 -1.07 16.68 -4.29
CA THR A 82 0.17 16.93 -3.52
C THR A 82 -0.05 16.54 -2.06
N LEU A 83 0.68 15.53 -1.60
CA LEU A 83 0.62 15.01 -0.23
C LEU A 83 1.46 15.82 0.76
N GLY A 84 2.49 16.51 0.25
CA GLY A 84 3.34 17.40 1.03
C GLY A 84 4.27 18.18 0.11
N THR A 85 4.58 19.43 0.49
CA THR A 85 5.54 20.24 -0.26
C THR A 85 6.31 21.21 0.62
N ALA A 86 7.58 21.44 0.27
CA ALA A 86 8.41 22.48 0.86
C ALA A 86 9.30 23.14 -0.20
N VAL A 87 9.82 24.31 0.14
CA VAL A 87 10.84 25.01 -0.65
C VAL A 87 12.07 25.22 0.21
N THR A 88 13.25 25.00 -0.35
CA THR A 88 14.50 25.20 0.39
C THR A 88 14.76 26.67 0.69
N VAL A 89 15.25 26.93 1.90
CA VAL A 89 15.80 28.24 2.29
C VAL A 89 17.23 28.40 1.76
N THR A 90 17.85 29.57 1.97
CA THR A 90 19.19 29.91 1.44
C THR A 90 20.27 28.86 1.73
N GLY A 91 20.22 28.20 2.89
CA GLY A 91 21.15 27.11 3.24
C GLY A 91 20.83 25.75 2.61
N GLY A 92 19.80 25.64 1.76
CA GLY A 92 19.36 24.39 1.13
C GLY A 92 18.48 23.51 2.01
N HIS A 93 18.15 23.96 3.21
CA HIS A 93 17.39 23.18 4.19
C HIS A 93 15.89 23.30 3.93
N PHE A 94 15.15 22.24 4.26
CA PHE A 94 13.70 22.24 4.22
C PHE A 94 13.11 21.27 5.24
N GLU A 95 11.84 21.48 5.57
CA GLU A 95 11.01 20.59 6.37
C GLU A 95 9.58 20.59 5.84
N MET A 96 8.90 19.46 5.90
CA MET A 96 7.48 19.32 5.57
C MET A 96 6.84 18.15 6.30
N MET A 97 5.52 18.21 6.45
CA MET A 97 4.70 17.04 6.73
C MET A 97 4.17 16.47 5.42
N VAL A 98 4.19 15.15 5.29
CA VAL A 98 3.55 14.41 4.21
C VAL A 98 2.36 13.67 4.78
N TYR A 99 1.18 13.95 4.23
CA TYR A 99 -0.08 13.36 4.65
C TYR A 99 -0.63 12.47 3.53
N ALA A 100 -0.75 11.16 3.76
CA ALA A 100 -1.10 10.18 2.73
C ALA A 100 -2.38 9.39 3.09
N PRO A 101 -3.20 9.00 2.09
CA PRO A 101 -4.43 8.25 2.33
C PRO A 101 -4.18 6.89 2.97
N ASP A 102 -3.10 6.22 2.55
CA ASP A 102 -2.72 4.89 3.02
C ASP A 102 -1.20 4.79 3.12
N GLU A 103 -0.70 3.80 3.86
CA GLU A 103 0.72 3.48 3.86
C GLU A 103 1.12 2.96 2.48
N GLY A 104 2.23 3.45 1.94
CA GLY A 104 2.57 3.09 0.57
C GLY A 104 3.76 3.82 -0.02
N ILE A 105 3.96 3.58 -1.31
CA ILE A 105 5.05 4.15 -2.09
C ILE A 105 4.48 5.28 -2.95
N TYR A 106 5.04 6.47 -2.77
CA TYR A 106 4.61 7.69 -3.43
C TYR A 106 5.79 8.33 -4.17
N PRO A 107 5.59 8.96 -5.32
CA PRO A 107 6.64 9.71 -5.98
C PRO A 107 7.05 10.94 -5.17
N ILE A 108 8.36 11.13 -4.98
CA ILE A 108 8.97 12.38 -4.53
C ILE A 108 9.66 13.06 -5.71
N VAL A 109 9.31 14.33 -5.92
CA VAL A 109 9.85 15.16 -7.00
C VAL A 109 10.65 16.30 -6.41
N VAL A 110 11.82 16.57 -7.00
CA VAL A 110 12.59 17.78 -6.73
C VAL A 110 12.63 18.63 -7.98
N GLU A 111 12.21 19.89 -7.85
CA GLU A 111 12.19 20.86 -8.94
C GLU A 111 13.00 22.11 -8.57
N ARG A 112 13.55 22.81 -9.57
CA ARG A 112 14.07 24.17 -9.40
C ARG A 112 13.77 24.99 -10.65
N SER A 113 13.28 26.22 -10.47
CA SER A 113 12.96 27.13 -11.58
C SER A 113 12.03 26.53 -12.65
N GLY A 114 11.10 25.67 -12.24
CA GLY A 114 10.14 25.01 -13.15
C GLY A 114 10.69 23.79 -13.91
N ALA A 115 11.94 23.39 -13.69
CA ALA A 115 12.50 22.16 -14.23
C ALA A 115 12.50 21.05 -13.16
N SER A 116 12.02 19.86 -13.52
CA SER A 116 12.17 18.66 -12.69
C SER A 116 13.62 18.19 -12.74
N LEU A 117 14.23 18.05 -11.56
CA LEU A 117 15.63 17.67 -11.38
C LEU A 117 15.79 16.21 -10.95
N SER A 118 14.82 15.67 -10.23
CA SER A 118 14.75 14.25 -9.86
C SER A 118 13.32 13.80 -9.59
N LEU A 119 13.07 12.52 -9.84
CA LEU A 119 11.86 11.78 -9.51
C LEU A 119 12.32 10.46 -8.89
N ASP A 120 11.95 10.22 -7.65
CA ASP A 120 12.31 9.01 -6.89
C ASP A 120 11.11 8.48 -6.11
N ASP A 121 11.25 7.30 -5.52
CA ASP A 121 10.24 6.72 -4.62
C ASP A 121 10.40 7.25 -3.20
N PHE A 122 9.28 7.45 -2.52
CA PHE A 122 9.18 7.81 -1.11
C PHE A 122 8.19 6.86 -0.43
N VAL A 123 8.64 6.18 0.62
CA VAL A 123 7.75 5.36 1.45
C VAL A 123 7.11 6.25 2.51
N ALA A 124 5.77 6.35 2.50
CA ALA A 124 4.99 7.04 3.50
C ALA A 124 4.38 6.02 4.47
N VAL A 125 4.79 6.11 5.74
CA VAL A 125 4.29 5.29 6.85
C VAL A 125 4.03 6.21 8.04
N ASN A 126 3.00 5.90 8.81
CA ASN A 126 2.55 6.77 9.88
C ASN A 126 3.62 6.87 10.99
N GLY A 127 4.01 8.09 11.35
CA GLY A 127 5.02 8.37 12.35
C GLY A 127 6.47 8.22 11.88
N ASP A 128 6.73 7.89 10.61
CA ASP A 128 8.10 7.82 10.09
C ASP A 128 8.75 9.22 10.01
N THR A 129 10.07 9.26 10.22
CA THR A 129 10.89 10.46 10.05
C THR A 129 11.91 10.21 8.95
N VAL A 130 11.81 11.00 7.89
CA VAL A 130 12.59 10.80 6.66
C VAL A 130 13.58 11.95 6.46
N GLN A 131 14.83 11.61 6.17
CA GLN A 131 15.85 12.56 5.76
C GLN A 131 16.13 12.48 4.26
N VAL A 132 16.01 13.61 3.58
CA VAL A 132 16.23 13.73 2.13
C VAL A 132 17.45 14.59 1.87
N SER A 133 18.37 14.11 1.04
CA SER A 133 19.59 14.84 0.72
C SER A 133 20.03 14.65 -0.73
N GLY A 134 20.61 15.69 -1.32
CA GLY A 134 21.04 15.67 -2.72
C GLY A 134 22.02 16.78 -3.06
N THR A 135 22.88 16.56 -4.04
CA THR A 135 23.76 17.59 -4.60
C THR A 135 23.65 17.57 -6.12
N PHE A 136 23.02 18.61 -6.68
CA PHE A 136 22.66 18.66 -8.10
C PHE A 136 23.79 19.24 -8.97
N PRO A 137 23.91 18.77 -10.23
CA PRO A 137 23.16 17.66 -10.82
C PRO A 137 23.53 16.30 -10.19
N LEU A 138 22.52 15.44 -10.00
CA LEU A 138 22.69 14.13 -9.38
C LEU A 138 23.47 13.15 -10.29
N GLY A 139 23.38 13.33 -11.61
CA GLY A 139 23.95 12.41 -12.59
C GLY A 139 23.19 11.08 -12.57
N THR A 140 23.91 9.96 -12.40
CA THR A 140 23.33 8.61 -12.29
C THR A 140 22.96 8.21 -10.86
N ARG A 141 23.14 9.10 -9.88
CA ARG A 141 22.88 8.81 -8.47
C ARG A 141 21.41 9.12 -8.15
N PRO A 142 20.70 8.26 -7.41
CA PRO A 142 19.36 8.59 -6.94
C PRO A 142 19.40 9.69 -5.86
N LEU A 143 18.27 10.36 -5.63
CA LEU A 143 18.09 11.19 -4.45
C LEU A 143 18.29 10.33 -3.19
N ARG A 144 19.04 10.84 -2.21
CA ARG A 144 19.28 10.08 -0.98
C ARG A 144 18.14 10.32 0.00
N VAL A 145 17.20 9.37 0.04
CA VAL A 145 16.07 9.31 0.98
C VAL A 145 16.39 8.27 2.06
N VAL A 146 16.40 8.69 3.32
CA VAL A 146 16.83 7.86 4.46
C VAL A 146 15.75 7.81 5.51
N SER A 147 15.21 6.61 5.70
CA SER A 147 14.47 6.17 6.88
C SER A 147 14.56 4.64 6.95
N ALA A 148 14.08 4.02 8.03
CA ALA A 148 14.04 2.55 8.12
C ALA A 148 13.18 1.96 6.99
N GLU A 149 12.04 2.58 6.71
CA GLU A 149 11.13 2.20 5.63
C GLU A 149 11.76 2.32 4.24
N ASN A 150 12.36 3.47 3.95
CA ASN A 150 13.00 3.70 2.66
C ASN A 150 14.22 2.80 2.46
N ALA A 151 14.95 2.45 3.54
CA ALA A 151 16.05 1.50 3.48
C ALA A 151 15.56 0.06 3.21
N ALA A 152 14.50 -0.38 3.88
CA ALA A 152 13.88 -1.68 3.65
C ALA A 152 13.33 -1.80 2.22
N TRP A 153 12.62 -0.78 1.74
CA TRP A 153 12.12 -0.72 0.36
C TRP A 153 13.25 -0.73 -0.68
N SER A 154 14.33 0.01 -0.43
CA SER A 154 15.50 0.01 -1.32
C SER A 154 16.17 -1.36 -1.36
N ALA A 155 16.31 -2.04 -0.21
CA ALA A 155 16.85 -3.40 -0.15
C ALA A 155 15.98 -4.39 -0.92
N TYR A 156 14.65 -4.29 -0.80
CA TYR A 156 13.71 -5.09 -1.56
C TYR A 156 13.86 -4.87 -3.07
N LYS A 157 13.81 -3.61 -3.53
CA LYS A 157 13.96 -3.26 -4.96
C LYS A 157 15.28 -3.74 -5.53
N ASN A 158 16.39 -3.51 -4.83
CA ASN A 158 17.71 -3.95 -5.28
C ASN A 158 17.81 -5.47 -5.39
N SER A 159 17.16 -6.20 -4.47
CA SER A 159 17.10 -7.67 -4.52
C SER A 159 16.31 -8.17 -5.72
N LYS A 160 15.16 -7.56 -6.03
CA LYS A 160 14.35 -7.88 -7.22
C LYS A 160 15.06 -7.49 -8.52
N ALA A 161 15.73 -6.35 -8.55
CA ALA A 161 16.53 -5.93 -9.72
C ALA A 161 17.66 -6.93 -9.99
N THR A 162 18.42 -7.31 -8.96
CA THR A 162 19.48 -8.31 -9.07
C THR A 162 18.94 -9.65 -9.55
N HIS A 163 17.79 -10.08 -9.02
CA HIS A 163 17.12 -11.30 -9.47
C HIS A 163 16.78 -11.25 -10.97
N ASN A 164 16.17 -10.15 -11.42
CA ASN A 164 15.80 -9.98 -12.82
C ASN A 164 17.03 -9.99 -13.74
N ASP A 165 18.11 -9.30 -13.34
CA ASP A 165 19.36 -9.28 -14.11
C ASP A 165 19.98 -10.68 -14.20
N GLN A 166 19.96 -11.45 -13.11
CA GLN A 166 20.42 -12.85 -13.09
C GLN A 166 19.56 -13.73 -13.99
N MET A 167 18.24 -13.56 -13.97
CA MET A 167 17.32 -14.31 -14.82
C MET A 167 17.53 -13.97 -16.30
N VAL A 168 17.68 -12.69 -16.67
CA VAL A 168 18.01 -12.27 -18.04
C VAL A 168 19.33 -12.88 -18.49
N THR A 169 20.36 -12.82 -17.65
CA THR A 169 21.67 -13.40 -17.95
C THR A 169 21.58 -14.91 -18.19
N LEU A 170 20.80 -15.64 -17.38
CA LEU A 170 20.56 -17.08 -17.57
C LEU A 170 19.87 -17.38 -18.90
N LEU A 171 18.86 -16.58 -19.26
CA LEU A 171 18.11 -16.73 -20.51
C LEU A 171 19.01 -16.43 -21.72
N GLU A 172 19.82 -15.40 -21.66
CA GLU A 172 20.73 -14.99 -22.74
C GLU A 172 21.89 -15.97 -22.95
N ALA A 173 22.41 -16.59 -21.89
CA ALA A 173 23.46 -17.60 -21.99
C ALA A 173 23.02 -18.83 -22.81
N GLY A 174 21.71 -19.10 -22.84
CA GLY A 174 21.13 -20.29 -23.48
C GLY A 174 21.49 -21.59 -22.75
N GLY A 175 20.65 -22.62 -22.92
CA GLY A 175 20.92 -23.94 -22.32
C GLY A 175 20.81 -24.01 -20.79
N TYR A 176 20.11 -23.06 -20.15
CA TYR A 176 19.82 -23.11 -18.72
C TYR A 176 18.94 -24.32 -18.37
N THR A 177 19.11 -24.83 -17.14
CA THR A 177 18.29 -25.93 -16.61
C THR A 177 17.23 -25.40 -15.65
N THR A 178 16.25 -26.26 -15.31
CA THR A 178 15.30 -25.97 -14.23
C THR A 178 16.02 -25.73 -12.90
N ASP A 179 17.12 -26.43 -12.63
CA ASP A 179 17.92 -26.28 -11.41
C ASP A 179 18.60 -24.91 -11.34
N ASP A 180 19.02 -24.35 -12.48
CA ASP A 180 19.60 -23.00 -12.53
C ASP A 180 18.59 -21.93 -12.11
N ILE A 181 17.36 -22.03 -12.62
CA ILE A 181 16.25 -21.15 -12.22
C ILE A 181 15.96 -21.33 -10.72
N GLY A 182 15.85 -22.59 -10.27
CA GLY A 182 15.59 -22.91 -8.87
C GLY A 182 16.63 -22.31 -7.93
N ARG A 183 17.92 -22.36 -8.31
CA ARG A 183 19.01 -21.77 -7.53
C ARG A 183 18.90 -20.25 -7.44
N VAL A 184 18.60 -19.56 -8.53
CA VAL A 184 18.41 -18.10 -8.52
C VAL A 184 17.20 -17.72 -7.66
N ASN A 185 16.08 -18.45 -7.79
CA ASN A 185 14.90 -18.24 -6.94
C ASN A 185 15.20 -18.46 -5.46
N ALA A 186 15.88 -19.56 -5.11
CA ALA A 186 16.22 -19.88 -3.71
C ALA A 186 17.17 -18.83 -3.10
N GLN A 187 18.14 -18.35 -3.88
CA GLN A 187 19.05 -17.29 -3.44
C GLN A 187 18.27 -15.99 -3.18
N THR A 188 17.44 -15.55 -4.12
CA THR A 188 16.63 -14.33 -3.97
C THR A 188 15.65 -14.47 -2.81
N ALA A 189 14.93 -15.59 -2.69
CA ALA A 189 14.00 -15.83 -1.59
C ALA A 189 14.70 -15.77 -0.22
N THR A 190 15.93 -16.28 -0.11
CA THR A 190 16.73 -16.19 1.12
C THR A 190 17.12 -14.75 1.45
N ILE A 191 17.53 -13.96 0.45
CA ILE A 191 17.85 -12.54 0.64
C ILE A 191 16.59 -11.79 1.11
N LEU A 192 15.46 -11.99 0.42
CA LEU A 192 14.18 -11.35 0.78
C LEU A 192 13.75 -11.69 2.21
N TRP A 193 13.91 -12.94 2.64
CA TRP A 193 13.66 -13.33 4.04
C TRP A 193 14.56 -12.58 5.02
N SER A 194 15.84 -12.39 4.68
CA SER A 194 16.81 -11.68 5.53
C SER A 194 16.54 -10.18 5.67
N ILE A 195 15.82 -9.57 4.71
CA ILE A 195 15.46 -8.14 4.78
C ILE A 195 14.56 -7.89 5.99
N GLN A 196 13.57 -8.76 6.25
CA GLN A 196 12.73 -8.63 7.45
C GLN A 196 13.57 -8.70 8.74
N ASN A 197 14.57 -9.59 8.80
CA ASN A 197 15.41 -9.69 9.99
C ASN A 197 16.25 -8.42 10.22
N THR A 198 16.59 -7.73 9.14
CA THR A 198 17.37 -6.49 9.17
C THR A 198 16.49 -5.27 9.45
N TYR A 199 15.28 -5.25 8.89
CA TYR A 199 14.31 -4.16 8.99
C TYR A 199 12.96 -4.69 9.49
N PRO A 200 12.88 -5.18 10.74
CA PRO A 200 11.65 -5.72 11.28
C PRO A 200 10.59 -4.63 11.40
N SER A 201 9.32 -5.02 11.23
CA SER A 201 8.16 -4.12 11.33
C SER A 201 8.15 -2.96 10.32
N THR A 202 8.92 -3.06 9.24
CA THR A 202 8.83 -2.13 8.11
C THR A 202 7.92 -2.69 7.03
N MET A 203 7.29 -1.82 6.24
CA MET A 203 6.49 -2.23 5.08
C MET A 203 7.37 -3.02 4.08
N GLY A 204 8.59 -2.54 3.82
CA GLY A 204 9.55 -3.23 2.95
C GLY A 204 9.96 -4.61 3.46
N GLY A 205 10.14 -4.76 4.78
CA GLY A 205 10.40 -6.05 5.42
C GLY A 205 9.22 -7.02 5.28
N ALA A 206 8.00 -6.54 5.55
CA ALA A 206 6.77 -7.33 5.49
C ALA A 206 6.50 -7.85 4.06
N ILE A 207 6.68 -7.00 3.04
CA ILE A 207 6.56 -7.39 1.63
C ILE A 207 7.66 -8.42 1.26
N SER A 208 8.90 -8.18 1.69
CA SER A 208 10.02 -9.09 1.39
C SER A 208 9.80 -10.48 2.00
N MET A 209 9.28 -10.54 3.23
CA MET A 209 8.93 -11.80 3.88
C MET A 209 7.87 -12.57 3.09
N ALA A 210 6.79 -11.90 2.67
CA ALA A 210 5.71 -12.52 1.92
C ALA A 210 6.20 -13.03 0.54
N GLU A 211 6.94 -12.19 -0.19
CA GLU A 211 7.49 -12.54 -1.50
C GLU A 211 8.48 -13.70 -1.41
N SER A 212 9.27 -13.78 -0.32
CA SER A 212 10.14 -14.93 -0.07
C SER A 212 9.40 -16.25 -0.02
N VAL A 213 8.20 -16.27 0.60
CA VAL A 213 7.34 -17.46 0.63
C VAL A 213 6.84 -17.79 -0.78
N VAL A 214 6.32 -16.79 -1.50
CA VAL A 214 5.78 -16.98 -2.86
C VAL A 214 6.85 -17.49 -3.82
N MET A 215 8.05 -16.91 -3.80
CA MET A 215 9.16 -17.33 -4.65
C MET A 215 9.67 -18.74 -4.33
N SER A 216 9.40 -19.26 -3.14
CA SER A 216 9.80 -20.62 -2.75
C SER A 216 8.80 -21.68 -3.19
N GLU A 217 7.57 -21.30 -3.57
CA GLU A 217 6.52 -22.24 -4.00
C GLU A 217 6.98 -23.10 -5.19
N GLY A 218 6.90 -24.43 -5.03
CA GLY A 218 7.23 -25.38 -6.11
C GLY A 218 8.73 -25.58 -6.33
N TRP A 219 9.58 -24.82 -5.63
CA TRP A 219 11.04 -24.99 -5.60
C TRP A 219 11.50 -25.63 -4.29
N ASP A 220 10.99 -25.12 -3.17
CA ASP A 220 11.24 -25.65 -1.83
C ASP A 220 9.99 -25.48 -0.96
N ASP A 221 9.08 -26.46 -1.07
CA ASP A 221 7.83 -26.49 -0.30
C ASP A 221 8.08 -26.61 1.21
N THR A 222 9.24 -27.11 1.63
CA THR A 222 9.61 -27.20 3.06
C THR A 222 9.88 -25.81 3.62
N VAL A 223 10.61 -24.99 2.88
CA VAL A 223 10.84 -23.59 3.23
C VAL A 223 9.53 -22.79 3.24
N VAL A 224 8.61 -23.06 2.30
CA VAL A 224 7.27 -22.45 2.34
C VAL A 224 6.57 -22.78 3.65
N LEU A 225 6.50 -24.08 4.01
CA LEU A 225 5.85 -24.59 5.22
C LEU A 225 6.44 -23.99 6.52
N GLU A 226 7.74 -23.70 6.53
CA GLU A 226 8.42 -23.05 7.66
C GLU A 226 8.09 -21.55 7.76
N ARG A 227 8.01 -20.87 6.63
CA ARG A 227 7.96 -19.40 6.55
C ARG A 227 6.55 -18.83 6.54
N TYR A 228 5.59 -19.45 5.85
CA TYR A 228 4.24 -18.91 5.72
C TYR A 228 3.53 -18.64 7.06
N PRO A 229 3.70 -19.43 8.14
CA PRO A 229 3.02 -19.16 9.41
C PRO A 229 3.55 -17.92 10.14
N GLN A 230 4.71 -17.39 9.72
CA GLN A 230 5.36 -16.24 10.32
C GLN A 230 4.91 -14.91 9.66
N VAL A 231 4.23 -14.99 8.52
CA VAL A 231 3.66 -13.82 7.85
C VAL A 231 2.39 -13.40 8.61
N GLY A 232 2.33 -12.14 9.01
CA GLY A 232 1.16 -11.56 9.68
C GLY A 232 -0.10 -11.65 8.82
N TYR A 233 -1.26 -11.88 9.47
CA TYR A 233 -2.53 -12.02 8.76
C TYR A 233 -3.01 -10.70 8.11
N ASP A 234 -2.51 -9.57 8.62
CA ASP A 234 -2.70 -8.20 8.14
C ASP A 234 -1.73 -7.80 7.02
N ASN A 235 -0.79 -8.67 6.66
CA ASN A 235 0.14 -8.40 5.57
C ASN A 235 -0.61 -8.17 4.25
N SER A 236 -0.29 -7.10 3.53
CA SER A 236 -0.95 -6.76 2.26
C SER A 236 -0.89 -7.86 1.20
N SER A 237 0.12 -8.73 1.28
CA SER A 237 0.35 -9.86 0.36
C SER A 237 -0.11 -11.22 0.94
N ILE A 238 -0.88 -11.23 2.04
CA ILE A 238 -1.26 -12.46 2.75
C ILE A 238 -1.98 -13.48 1.86
N VAL A 239 -2.81 -13.04 0.92
CA VAL A 239 -3.53 -13.95 0.01
C VAL A 239 -2.57 -14.68 -0.92
N ALA A 240 -1.54 -14.01 -1.43
CA ALA A 240 -0.51 -14.64 -2.25
C ALA A 240 0.29 -15.68 -1.44
N VAL A 241 0.61 -15.36 -0.19
CA VAL A 241 1.26 -16.28 0.75
C VAL A 241 0.39 -17.50 1.02
N VAL A 242 -0.91 -17.31 1.27
CA VAL A 242 -1.86 -18.40 1.49
C VAL A 242 -2.00 -19.29 0.26
N ARG A 243 -2.06 -18.71 -0.94
CA ARG A 243 -2.08 -19.48 -2.19
C ARG A 243 -0.83 -20.36 -2.34
N ALA A 244 0.35 -19.79 -2.12
CA ALA A 244 1.62 -20.51 -2.17
C ALA A 244 1.66 -21.63 -1.12
N ALA A 245 1.27 -21.32 0.12
CA ALA A 245 1.20 -22.28 1.22
C ALA A 245 0.18 -23.40 0.95
N ARG A 246 -1.01 -23.09 0.43
CA ARG A 246 -2.06 -24.05 0.06
C ARG A 246 -1.51 -25.12 -0.87
N ARG A 247 -0.86 -24.69 -1.95
CA ARG A 247 -0.32 -25.60 -2.97
C ARG A 247 0.86 -26.42 -2.44
N SER A 248 1.72 -25.81 -1.63
CA SER A 248 2.85 -26.49 -1.00
C SER A 248 2.40 -27.53 0.03
N ILE A 249 1.44 -27.19 0.90
CA ILE A 249 0.79 -28.11 1.84
C ILE A 249 0.12 -29.25 1.08
N ALA A 250 -0.62 -28.96 0.00
CA ALA A 250 -1.28 -29.99 -0.78
C ALA A 250 -0.28 -31.01 -1.38
N ARG A 251 0.89 -30.56 -1.85
CA ARG A 251 1.95 -31.43 -2.37
C ARG A 251 2.65 -32.24 -1.28
N VAL A 252 2.91 -31.64 -0.12
CA VAL A 252 3.71 -32.27 0.95
C VAL A 252 2.88 -33.14 1.89
N THR A 253 1.72 -32.64 2.33
CA THR A 253 0.89 -33.30 3.36
C THR A 253 -0.49 -33.71 2.86
N GLY A 254 -0.90 -33.26 1.67
CA GLY A 254 -2.14 -33.63 1.03
C GLY A 254 -3.24 -32.57 1.14
N GLN A 255 -4.27 -32.77 0.32
CA GLN A 255 -5.31 -31.77 0.08
C GLN A 255 -6.11 -31.40 1.34
N ASP A 256 -6.43 -32.37 2.20
CA ASP A 256 -7.25 -32.11 3.39
C ASP A 256 -6.57 -31.15 4.36
N SER A 257 -5.24 -31.22 4.47
CA SER A 257 -4.45 -30.29 5.26
C SER A 257 -4.44 -28.88 4.66
N ALA A 258 -4.40 -28.77 3.34
CA ALA A 258 -4.50 -27.49 2.66
C ALA A 258 -5.88 -26.84 2.89
N ILE A 259 -6.97 -27.61 2.82
CA ILE A 259 -8.32 -27.14 3.14
C ILE A 259 -8.45 -26.74 4.61
N ALA A 260 -7.88 -27.51 5.53
CA ALA A 260 -7.88 -27.18 6.96
C ALA A 260 -7.14 -25.86 7.23
N MET A 261 -6.01 -25.62 6.55
CA MET A 261 -5.29 -24.35 6.61
C MET A 261 -6.15 -23.19 6.12
N LEU A 262 -6.81 -23.31 4.96
CA LEU A 262 -7.70 -22.26 4.44
C LEU A 262 -8.85 -21.94 5.40
N ASN A 263 -9.48 -22.96 5.99
CA ASN A 263 -10.53 -22.76 7.00
C ASN A 263 -10.02 -21.98 8.22
N ARG A 264 -8.78 -22.21 8.65
CA ARG A 264 -8.17 -21.42 9.73
C ARG A 264 -7.98 -19.96 9.30
N TYR A 265 -7.44 -19.72 8.10
CA TYR A 265 -7.18 -18.36 7.61
C TYR A 265 -8.46 -17.54 7.44
N LEU A 266 -9.57 -18.15 7.02
CA LEU A 266 -10.88 -17.48 6.95
C LEU A 266 -11.34 -16.86 8.28
N ASN A 267 -10.81 -17.32 9.42
CA ASN A 267 -11.16 -16.78 10.74
C ASN A 267 -10.13 -15.78 11.30
N LEU A 268 -9.00 -15.60 10.60
CA LEU A 268 -7.85 -14.85 11.12
C LEU A 268 -7.44 -13.67 10.25
N VAL A 269 -7.70 -13.74 8.93
CA VAL A 269 -7.45 -12.63 8.02
C VAL A 269 -8.47 -11.50 8.23
N PRO A 270 -8.10 -10.25 7.88
CA PRO A 270 -9.05 -9.15 7.81
C PRO A 270 -10.24 -9.46 6.89
N SER A 271 -11.40 -8.88 7.18
CA SER A 271 -12.66 -9.20 6.49
C SER A 271 -12.62 -8.86 5.00
N GLU A 272 -11.86 -7.84 4.61
CA GLU A 272 -11.62 -7.47 3.22
C GLU A 272 -10.85 -8.53 2.43
N LYS A 273 -10.18 -9.49 3.09
CA LYS A 273 -9.45 -10.60 2.48
C LYS A 273 -10.22 -11.92 2.49
N GLU A 274 -11.31 -12.03 3.23
CA GLU A 274 -12.07 -13.28 3.36
C GLU A 274 -12.56 -13.82 2.00
N ALA A 275 -13.09 -12.95 1.13
CA ALA A 275 -13.56 -13.33 -0.20
C ALA A 275 -12.43 -13.92 -1.07
N GLU A 276 -11.23 -13.33 -1.00
CA GLU A 276 -10.03 -13.81 -1.69
C GLU A 276 -9.64 -15.21 -1.16
N ILE A 277 -9.65 -15.43 0.16
CA ILE A 277 -9.34 -16.74 0.75
C ILE A 277 -10.41 -17.80 0.42
N LEU A 278 -11.69 -17.41 0.38
CA LEU A 278 -12.78 -18.29 -0.08
C LEU A 278 -12.57 -18.72 -1.53
N SER A 279 -12.11 -17.81 -2.39
CA SER A 279 -11.79 -18.15 -3.79
C SER A 279 -10.68 -19.21 -3.86
N GLU A 280 -9.65 -19.11 -3.03
CA GLU A 280 -8.59 -20.13 -2.94
C GLU A 280 -9.12 -21.48 -2.44
N LYS A 281 -10.14 -21.48 -1.59
CA LYS A 281 -10.82 -22.71 -1.15
C LYS A 281 -11.66 -23.36 -2.24
N VAL A 282 -12.32 -22.56 -3.09
CA VAL A 282 -12.98 -23.08 -4.32
C VAL A 282 -11.92 -23.75 -5.20
N MET A 283 -10.80 -23.07 -5.47
CA MET A 283 -9.70 -23.62 -6.29
C MET A 283 -9.12 -24.89 -5.68
N ALA A 284 -8.97 -24.95 -4.36
CA ALA A 284 -8.51 -26.14 -3.66
C ALA A 284 -9.43 -27.36 -3.92
N PHE A 285 -10.75 -27.19 -3.84
CA PHE A 285 -11.68 -28.27 -4.15
C PHE A 285 -11.65 -28.64 -5.64
N ALA A 286 -11.55 -27.65 -6.53
CA ALA A 286 -11.43 -27.86 -7.96
C ALA A 286 -10.17 -28.69 -8.32
N ASP A 287 -9.02 -28.30 -7.79
CA ASP A 287 -7.72 -28.97 -8.03
C ASP A 287 -7.73 -30.45 -7.60
N SER A 288 -8.63 -30.84 -6.68
CA SER A 288 -8.79 -32.20 -6.18
C SER A 288 -10.03 -32.93 -6.71
N LEU A 289 -10.64 -32.41 -7.78
CA LEU A 289 -11.83 -32.97 -8.43
C LEU A 289 -13.04 -33.11 -7.49
N GLN A 290 -13.11 -32.30 -6.43
CA GLN A 290 -14.24 -32.25 -5.50
C GLN A 290 -15.28 -31.24 -5.98
N THR A 291 -15.80 -31.43 -7.20
CA THR A 291 -16.66 -30.48 -7.92
C THR A 291 -17.86 -30.01 -7.10
N GLU A 292 -18.59 -30.92 -6.44
CA GLU A 292 -19.75 -30.56 -5.63
C GLU A 292 -19.39 -29.57 -4.49
N ARG A 293 -18.25 -29.79 -3.82
CA ARG A 293 -17.77 -28.92 -2.75
C ARG A 293 -17.25 -27.59 -3.30
N ALA A 294 -16.62 -27.61 -4.48
CA ALA A 294 -16.18 -26.40 -5.16
C ALA A 294 -17.38 -25.52 -5.53
N VAL A 295 -18.43 -26.09 -6.15
CA VAL A 295 -19.67 -25.39 -6.53
C VAL A 295 -20.42 -24.88 -5.29
N ALA A 296 -20.51 -25.67 -4.22
CA ALA A 296 -21.12 -25.24 -2.97
C ALA A 296 -20.36 -24.04 -2.35
N THR A 297 -19.03 -24.08 -2.35
CA THR A 297 -18.20 -22.98 -1.83
C THR A 297 -18.29 -21.74 -2.72
N ALA A 298 -18.32 -21.89 -4.04
CA ALA A 298 -18.54 -20.77 -4.97
C ALA A 298 -19.92 -20.14 -4.77
N SER A 299 -20.94 -20.97 -4.53
CA SER A 299 -22.29 -20.49 -4.22
C SER A 299 -22.33 -19.72 -2.90
N GLN A 300 -21.61 -20.18 -1.87
CA GLN A 300 -21.42 -19.45 -0.61
C GLN A 300 -20.78 -18.08 -0.87
N LEU A 301 -19.64 -18.03 -1.58
CA LEU A 301 -18.95 -16.79 -1.93
C LEU A 301 -19.88 -15.79 -2.65
N ARG A 302 -20.71 -16.29 -3.57
CA ARG A 302 -21.69 -15.47 -4.29
C ARG A 302 -22.79 -14.90 -3.37
N MET A 303 -23.23 -15.66 -2.38
CA MET A 303 -24.26 -15.22 -1.43
C MET A 303 -23.73 -14.23 -0.40
N GLU A 304 -22.51 -14.42 0.07
CA GLU A 304 -21.88 -13.57 1.09
C GLU A 304 -21.41 -12.22 0.53
N TYR A 305 -21.01 -12.18 -0.75
CA TYR A 305 -20.53 -10.96 -1.41
C TYR A 305 -21.36 -10.62 -2.64
N PRO A 306 -22.66 -10.31 -2.48
CA PRO A 306 -23.54 -9.99 -3.60
C PRO A 306 -23.06 -8.74 -4.35
N GLU A 307 -23.34 -8.68 -5.67
CA GLU A 307 -23.02 -7.54 -6.55
C GLU A 307 -21.52 -7.13 -6.59
N SER A 308 -20.63 -8.02 -6.15
CA SER A 308 -19.18 -7.80 -6.17
C SER A 308 -18.48 -8.47 -7.35
N GLU A 309 -17.20 -8.16 -7.53
CA GLU A 309 -16.32 -8.91 -8.45
C GLU A 309 -16.24 -10.40 -8.07
N TRP A 310 -16.34 -10.73 -6.78
CA TRP A 310 -16.32 -12.09 -6.26
C TRP A 310 -17.59 -12.87 -6.62
N SER A 311 -18.75 -12.22 -6.61
CA SER A 311 -20.00 -12.82 -7.12
C SER A 311 -19.91 -13.14 -8.62
N SER A 312 -19.32 -12.22 -9.40
CA SER A 312 -19.10 -12.41 -10.84
C SER A 312 -18.05 -13.49 -11.13
N TRP A 313 -16.97 -13.52 -10.35
CA TRP A 313 -15.95 -14.57 -10.41
C TRP A 313 -16.54 -15.94 -10.04
N ALA A 314 -17.28 -16.03 -8.92
CA ALA A 314 -17.90 -17.27 -8.45
C ALA A 314 -18.89 -17.83 -9.47
N SER A 315 -19.66 -16.97 -10.14
CA SER A 315 -20.59 -17.40 -11.20
C SER A 315 -19.86 -18.02 -12.40
N ARG A 316 -18.72 -17.45 -12.80
CA ARG A 316 -17.86 -18.03 -13.85
C ARG A 316 -17.22 -19.34 -13.39
N ALA A 317 -16.69 -19.38 -12.17
CA ALA A 317 -16.09 -20.57 -11.59
C ALA A 317 -17.10 -21.72 -11.51
N THR A 318 -18.35 -21.47 -11.09
CA THR A 318 -19.42 -22.49 -11.10
C THR A 318 -19.68 -23.03 -12.51
N TYR A 319 -19.76 -22.16 -13.52
CA TYR A 319 -19.94 -22.60 -14.91
C TYR A 319 -18.80 -23.52 -15.36
N ASP A 320 -17.54 -23.14 -15.09
CA ASP A 320 -16.37 -23.94 -15.46
C ASP A 320 -16.33 -25.28 -14.70
N LEU A 321 -16.72 -25.27 -13.43
CA LEU A 321 -16.83 -26.47 -12.58
C LEU A 321 -17.90 -27.46 -13.07
N GLU A 322 -18.99 -26.96 -13.63
CA GLU A 322 -20.10 -27.79 -14.10
C GLU A 322 -19.95 -28.26 -15.55
N ASN A 323 -19.20 -27.53 -16.38
CA ASN A 323 -19.21 -27.73 -17.84
C ASN A 323 -17.83 -27.99 -18.46
N LEU A 324 -16.74 -27.64 -17.78
CA LEU A 324 -15.39 -27.64 -18.36
C LEU A 324 -14.39 -28.52 -17.59
N GLN A 325 -14.88 -29.52 -16.84
CA GLN A 325 -13.99 -30.43 -16.12
C GLN A 325 -13.28 -31.41 -17.08
N PRO A 326 -12.08 -31.89 -16.72
CA PRO A 326 -11.39 -32.93 -17.48
C PRO A 326 -12.29 -34.14 -17.74
N GLY A 327 -12.43 -34.52 -19.02
CA GLY A 327 -13.28 -35.63 -19.44
C GLY A 327 -14.73 -35.27 -19.79
N MET A 328 -15.15 -34.03 -19.63
CA MET A 328 -16.45 -33.55 -20.12
C MET A 328 -16.43 -33.30 -21.64
N ALA A 329 -17.59 -33.45 -22.29
CA ALA A 329 -17.74 -33.08 -23.69
C ALA A 329 -17.63 -31.56 -23.84
N ALA A 330 -16.85 -31.09 -24.82
CA ALA A 330 -16.73 -29.66 -25.09
C ALA A 330 -18.12 -29.05 -25.35
N PRO A 331 -18.42 -27.86 -24.81
CA PRO A 331 -19.68 -27.18 -25.07
C PRO A 331 -19.91 -27.00 -26.56
N GLY A 332 -21.13 -27.19 -27.04
CA GLY A 332 -21.46 -26.93 -28.44
C GLY A 332 -21.29 -25.44 -28.75
N TRP A 333 -20.41 -25.10 -29.69
CA TRP A 333 -20.25 -23.72 -30.16
C TRP A 333 -21.11 -23.48 -31.40
N SER A 334 -21.83 -22.35 -31.42
CA SER A 334 -22.51 -21.84 -32.62
C SER A 334 -21.80 -20.57 -33.07
N LEU A 335 -21.18 -20.61 -34.25
CA LEU A 335 -20.61 -19.43 -34.90
C LEU A 335 -21.75 -18.58 -35.46
N THR A 336 -22.07 -17.47 -34.79
CA THR A 336 -22.85 -16.39 -35.38
C THR A 336 -21.92 -15.49 -36.19
N SER A 337 -21.88 -15.69 -37.50
CA SER A 337 -21.25 -14.73 -38.42
C SER A 337 -22.04 -13.42 -38.40
N ARG A 338 -21.37 -12.31 -38.06
CA ARG A 338 -21.86 -10.96 -38.36
C ARG A 338 -21.47 -10.57 -39.78
#